data_AF-A0A285CPJ5-F1
#
_entry.id   AF-A0A285CPJ5-F1
#
_cell.length_a   1.000
_cell.length_b   1.000
_cell.length_c   1.000
_cell.angle_alpha   90.00
_cell.angle_beta   90.00
_cell.angle_gamma   90.00
#
_symmetry.space_group_name_H-M   'P 1'
#
loop_
_entity.id
_entity.type
_entity.pdbx_description
1 polymer ?
#
loop_
_entity_poly.entity_id
_entity_poly.type
_entity_poly.pdbx_seq_one_letter_code
_entity_poly.pdbx_strand_id
1 'polypeptide(L)'
;MPFDALSDVSDEALVVLYANGDPLAARALTLRLTPRVLAVAARMLADRAEAEDVAQEAMLRLWRIAPDWRQGEAKVSTWLYRVVFNLCADRLRGRRRQSPTALDDAPEVADAAPGVEAALIEGDRMRALDAALAALPDRQRQAVVLRHLEGLSNPEIAEVMQVGVEAVESLTARGKRALAALLSGQRAELGYEEG
;
A
#
# COMPACT_ATOMS: atom_id res chain seq x y z
N MET A 1 28.09 9.19 -9.17
CA MET A 1 28.12 7.98 -8.33
C MET A 1 27.51 6.83 -9.14
N PRO A 2 27.94 5.57 -9.02
CA PRO A 2 27.35 4.44 -9.79
C PRO A 2 25.85 4.21 -9.53
N PHE A 3 25.27 4.87 -8.51
CA PHE A 3 23.84 4.86 -8.19
C PHE A 3 22.93 5.57 -9.20
N ASP A 4 23.41 6.64 -9.86
CA ASP A 4 22.61 7.34 -10.89
C ASP A 4 22.47 6.50 -12.17
N ALA A 5 23.34 5.52 -12.39
CA ALA A 5 23.32 4.73 -13.62
C ALA A 5 22.12 3.77 -13.71
N LEU A 6 21.51 3.40 -12.57
CA LEU A 6 20.39 2.46 -12.51
C LEU A 6 19.05 3.11 -12.14
N SER A 7 19.01 4.43 -11.94
CA SER A 7 17.74 5.15 -11.67
C SER A 7 16.77 5.04 -12.84
N ASP A 8 17.31 5.07 -14.06
CA ASP A 8 16.53 5.12 -15.30
C ASP A 8 16.21 3.73 -15.86
N VAL A 9 16.76 2.67 -15.23
CA VAL A 9 16.48 1.29 -15.59
C VAL A 9 15.11 0.88 -15.04
N SER A 10 14.30 0.19 -15.83
CA SER A 10 12.98 -0.27 -15.39
C SER A 10 13.08 -1.34 -14.30
N ASP A 11 12.02 -1.48 -13.49
CA ASP A 11 11.98 -2.54 -12.46
C ASP A 11 12.11 -3.93 -13.11
N GLU A 12 11.50 -4.13 -14.28
CA GLU A 12 11.58 -5.37 -15.05
C GLU A 12 13.02 -5.71 -15.47
N ALA A 13 13.78 -4.71 -15.92
CA ALA A 13 15.18 -4.90 -16.30
C ALA A 13 16.05 -5.16 -15.07
N LEU A 14 15.80 -4.47 -13.95
CA LEU A 14 16.50 -4.73 -12.70
C LEU A 14 16.22 -6.15 -12.17
N VAL A 15 15.00 -6.67 -12.29
CA VAL A 15 14.68 -8.06 -11.91
C VAL A 15 15.48 -9.05 -12.74
N VAL A 16 15.63 -8.80 -14.05
CA VAL A 16 16.45 -9.65 -14.93
C VAL A 16 17.93 -9.54 -14.59
N LEU A 17 18.46 -8.34 -14.31
CA LEU A 17 19.86 -8.18 -13.87
C LEU A 17 20.13 -8.92 -12.56
N TYR A 18 19.22 -8.82 -11.59
CA TYR A 18 19.29 -9.56 -10.35
C TYR A 18 19.29 -11.07 -10.58
N ALA A 19 18.40 -11.58 -11.44
CA ALA A 19 18.35 -12.99 -11.81
C ALA A 19 19.66 -13.50 -12.43
N ASN A 20 20.39 -12.63 -13.13
CA ASN A 20 21.71 -12.92 -13.70
C ASN A 20 22.88 -12.70 -12.72
N GLY A 21 22.60 -12.42 -11.44
CA GLY A 21 23.59 -12.31 -10.39
C GLY A 21 24.15 -10.91 -10.14
N ASP A 22 23.52 -9.84 -10.65
CA ASP A 22 23.95 -8.46 -10.38
C ASP A 22 23.51 -8.01 -8.97
N PRO A 23 24.45 -7.80 -8.02
CA PRO A 23 24.12 -7.37 -6.66
C PRO A 23 23.65 -5.91 -6.59
N LEU A 24 24.01 -5.06 -7.57
CA LEU A 24 23.55 -3.67 -7.62
C LEU A 24 22.07 -3.60 -7.98
N ALA A 25 21.57 -4.54 -8.77
CA ALA A 25 20.16 -4.64 -9.11
C ALA A 25 19.28 -4.94 -7.89
N ALA A 26 19.71 -5.87 -7.02
CA ALA A 26 19.01 -6.16 -5.75
C ALA A 26 18.87 -4.91 -4.89
N ARG A 27 19.96 -4.14 -4.76
CA ARG A 27 20.00 -2.91 -3.99
C ARG A 27 19.09 -1.84 -4.59
N ALA A 28 19.12 -1.64 -5.91
CA ALA A 28 18.28 -0.67 -6.60
C ALA A 28 16.78 -0.99 -6.41
N LEU A 29 16.40 -2.26 -6.59
CA LEU A 29 15.03 -2.73 -6.37
C LEU A 29 14.60 -2.55 -4.91
N THR A 30 15.47 -2.86 -3.95
CA THR A 30 15.17 -2.67 -2.51
C THR A 30 14.90 -1.20 -2.20
N LEU A 31 15.77 -0.28 -2.63
CA LEU A 31 15.62 1.15 -2.39
C LEU A 31 14.35 1.73 -3.03
N ARG A 32 13.94 1.20 -4.19
CA ARG A 32 12.76 1.67 -4.93
C ARG A 32 11.45 1.08 -4.42
N LEU A 33 11.43 -0.23 -4.18
CA LEU A 33 10.20 -0.98 -3.99
C LEU A 33 9.84 -1.16 -2.52
N THR A 34 10.82 -1.33 -1.63
CA THR A 34 10.56 -1.55 -0.20
C THR A 34 9.74 -0.41 0.43
N PRO A 35 10.08 0.88 0.24
CA PRO A 35 9.27 1.97 0.79
C PRO A 35 7.84 1.99 0.26
N ARG A 36 7.64 1.64 -1.01
CA ARG A 36 6.29 1.59 -1.65
C ARG A 36 5.43 0.49 -1.07
N VAL A 37 5.94 -0.75 -1.03
CA VAL A 37 5.18 -1.88 -0.47
C VAL A 37 4.89 -1.70 1.01
N LEU A 38 5.82 -1.07 1.73
CA LEU A 38 5.68 -0.76 3.14
C LEU A 38 4.57 0.26 3.39
N ALA A 39 4.53 1.34 2.59
CA ALA A 39 3.48 2.34 2.68
C ALA A 39 2.09 1.75 2.36
N VAL A 40 2.00 0.87 1.35
CA VAL A 40 0.76 0.15 1.06
C VAL A 40 0.35 -0.77 2.21
N ALA A 41 1.29 -1.58 2.73
CA ALA A 41 1.00 -2.50 3.82
C ALA A 41 0.56 -1.76 5.10
N ALA A 42 1.19 -0.63 5.43
CA ALA A 42 0.85 0.19 6.58
C ALA A 42 -0.60 0.69 6.51
N ARG A 43 -1.04 1.17 5.35
CA ARG A 43 -2.44 1.61 5.13
C ARG A 43 -3.44 0.47 5.19
N MET A 44 -3.01 -0.75 4.89
CA MET A 44 -3.88 -1.93 4.90
C MET A 44 -4.03 -2.56 6.28
N LEU A 45 -2.98 -2.51 7.11
CA LEU A 45 -2.95 -3.22 8.40
C LEU A 45 -3.14 -2.31 9.60
N ALA A 46 -2.88 -1.01 9.45
CA ALA A 46 -2.81 -0.04 10.55
C ALA A 46 -1.90 -0.53 11.71
N ASP A 47 -0.90 -1.35 11.37
CA ASP A 47 0.09 -1.90 12.29
C ASP A 47 1.46 -1.83 11.62
N ARG A 48 2.39 -1.13 12.26
CA ARG A 48 3.72 -0.87 11.69
C ARG A 48 4.56 -2.13 11.58
N ALA A 49 4.55 -2.98 12.60
CA ALA A 49 5.37 -4.18 12.65
C ALA A 49 4.88 -5.22 11.64
N GLU A 50 3.57 -5.45 11.58
CA GLU A 50 3.03 -6.35 10.56
C GLU A 50 3.25 -5.82 9.14
N ALA A 51 3.20 -4.50 8.92
CA ALA A 51 3.50 -3.91 7.63
C ALA A 51 4.96 -4.12 7.21
N GLU A 52 5.92 -4.04 8.13
CA GLU A 52 7.32 -4.37 7.89
C GLU A 52 7.48 -5.84 7.50
N ASP A 53 6.83 -6.75 8.22
CA ASP A 53 6.84 -8.18 7.89
C ASP A 53 6.23 -8.47 6.52
N VAL A 54 5.13 -7.80 6.15
CA VAL A 54 4.55 -7.89 4.80
C VAL A 54 5.54 -7.43 3.75
N ALA A 55 6.19 -6.28 3.96
CA ALA A 55 7.14 -5.72 3.02
C ALA A 55 8.34 -6.65 2.81
N GLN A 56 8.89 -7.18 3.91
CA GLN A 56 9.99 -8.15 3.86
C GLN A 56 9.59 -9.42 3.09
N GLU A 57 8.45 -10.03 3.46
CA GLU A 57 7.95 -11.24 2.78
C GLU A 57 7.65 -10.99 1.30
N ALA A 58 7.11 -9.82 0.93
CA ALA A 58 6.87 -9.45 -0.46
C ALA A 58 8.17 -9.34 -1.27
N MET A 59 9.20 -8.70 -0.70
CA MET A 59 10.53 -8.64 -1.34
C MET A 59 11.17 -10.03 -1.44
N LEU A 60 11.07 -10.87 -0.41
CA LEU A 60 11.56 -12.26 -0.46
C LEU A 60 10.87 -13.08 -1.55
N ARG A 61 9.57 -12.87 -1.78
CA ARG A 61 8.84 -13.50 -2.89
C ARG A 61 9.33 -12.98 -4.24
N LEU A 62 9.61 -11.68 -4.36
CA LEU A 62 10.17 -11.09 -5.58
C LEU A 62 11.52 -11.74 -5.93
N TRP A 63 12.41 -11.88 -4.95
CA TRP A 63 13.70 -12.54 -5.14
C TRP A 63 13.59 -13.99 -5.59
N ARG A 64 12.58 -14.69 -5.09
CA ARG A 64 12.35 -16.09 -5.41
C ARG A 64 11.81 -16.31 -6.82
N ILE A 65 10.97 -15.40 -7.31
CA ILE A 65 10.40 -15.48 -8.66
C ILE A 65 11.29 -14.83 -9.73
N ALA A 66 12.25 -14.00 -9.34
CA ALA A 66 13.08 -13.26 -10.29
C ALA A 66 13.75 -14.13 -11.38
N PRO A 67 14.30 -15.33 -11.09
CA PRO A 67 14.86 -16.22 -12.12
C PRO A 67 13.83 -16.70 -13.15
N ASP A 68 12.57 -16.81 -12.75
CA ASP A 68 11.46 -17.26 -13.58
C ASP A 68 10.68 -16.08 -14.21
N TRP A 69 11.12 -14.84 -13.98
CA TRP A 69 10.41 -13.65 -14.43
C TRP A 69 10.47 -13.50 -15.94
N ARG A 70 9.29 -13.50 -16.58
CA ARG A 70 9.15 -13.29 -18.03
C ARG A 70 8.74 -11.86 -18.30
N GLN A 71 9.59 -11.13 -19.02
CA GLN A 71 9.29 -9.76 -19.41
C GLN A 71 8.04 -9.72 -20.31
N GLY A 72 7.18 -8.72 -20.07
CA GLY A 72 5.97 -8.50 -20.86
C GLY A 72 4.72 -9.25 -20.38
N GLU A 73 4.83 -10.21 -19.46
CA GLU A 73 3.66 -10.90 -18.90
C GLU A 73 2.92 -10.05 -17.83
N ALA A 74 3.65 -9.27 -17.04
CA ALA A 74 3.10 -8.32 -16.07
C ALA A 74 4.14 -7.25 -15.73
N LYS A 75 3.67 -6.11 -15.21
CA LYS A 75 4.54 -5.14 -14.53
C LYS A 75 4.96 -5.69 -13.17
N VAL A 76 6.22 -5.46 -12.78
CA VAL A 76 6.75 -5.90 -11.47
C VAL A 76 5.94 -5.28 -10.33
N SER A 77 5.58 -3.99 -10.47
CA SER A 77 4.77 -3.27 -9.48
C SER A 77 3.37 -3.90 -9.31
N THR A 78 2.66 -4.19 -10.40
CA THR A 78 1.35 -4.86 -10.38
C THR A 78 1.42 -6.21 -9.66
N TRP A 79 2.42 -7.03 -9.99
CA TRP A 79 2.61 -8.32 -9.32
C TRP A 79 2.90 -8.14 -7.82
N LEU A 80 3.74 -7.18 -7.47
CA LEU A 80 4.16 -6.93 -6.10
C LEU A 80 3.01 -6.41 -5.24
N TYR A 81 2.19 -5.48 -5.75
CA TYR A 81 0.97 -5.03 -5.07
C TYR A 81 0.01 -6.20 -4.81
N ARG A 82 -0.17 -7.10 -5.77
CA ARG A 82 -1.00 -8.30 -5.58
C ARG A 82 -0.48 -9.16 -4.43
N VAL A 83 0.84 -9.37 -4.35
CA VAL A 83 1.47 -10.11 -3.26
C VAL A 83 1.22 -9.42 -1.91
N VAL A 84 1.47 -8.12 -1.82
CA VAL A 84 1.26 -7.32 -0.60
C VAL A 84 -0.19 -7.39 -0.13
N PHE A 85 -1.16 -7.20 -1.03
CA PHE A 85 -2.58 -7.23 -0.65
C PHE A 85 -3.05 -8.61 -0.22
N ASN A 86 -2.55 -9.68 -0.84
CA ASN A 86 -2.86 -11.04 -0.41
C ASN A 86 -2.32 -11.29 1.00
N LEU A 87 -1.06 -10.91 1.26
CA LEU A 87 -0.45 -11.01 2.59
C LEU A 87 -1.20 -10.20 3.65
N CYS A 88 -1.67 -9.00 3.31
CA CYS A 88 -2.47 -8.18 4.22
C CYS A 88 -3.85 -8.82 4.47
N ALA A 89 -4.51 -9.30 3.41
CA ALA A 89 -5.83 -9.93 3.51
C ALA A 89 -5.77 -11.20 4.38
N ASP A 90 -4.71 -12.00 4.26
CA ASP A 90 -4.53 -13.21 5.06
C ASP A 90 -4.36 -12.89 6.55
N ARG A 91 -3.61 -11.83 6.89
CA ARG A 91 -3.47 -11.33 8.27
C ARG A 91 -4.80 -10.80 8.81
N LEU A 92 -5.51 -9.95 8.06
CA LEU A 92 -6.81 -9.41 8.47
C LEU A 92 -7.86 -10.51 8.68
N ARG A 93 -7.88 -11.54 7.83
CA ARG A 93 -8.72 -12.74 8.04
C ARG A 93 -8.30 -13.51 9.30
N GLY A 94 -6.99 -13.59 9.57
CA GLY A 94 -6.44 -14.14 10.81
C GLY A 94 -7.01 -13.45 12.06
N ARG A 95 -6.94 -12.12 12.11
CA ARG A 95 -7.46 -11.30 13.22
C ARG A 95 -8.94 -11.56 13.49
N ARG A 96 -9.78 -11.56 12.45
CA ARG A 96 -11.22 -11.82 12.55
C ARG A 96 -11.57 -13.21 13.09
N ARG A 97 -10.73 -14.22 12.82
CA ARG A 97 -10.92 -15.58 13.36
C ARG A 97 -10.52 -15.69 14.82
N GLN A 98 -9.53 -14.93 15.25
CA GLN A 98 -9.02 -14.93 16.62
C GLN A 98 -9.88 -14.10 17.57
N SER A 99 -10.58 -13.07 17.06
CA SER A 99 -11.54 -12.28 17.83
C SER A 99 -12.85 -12.08 17.06
N PRO A 100 -13.84 -12.97 17.24
CA PRO A 100 -15.17 -12.84 16.64
C PRO A 100 -15.95 -11.60 17.12
N THR A 101 -15.54 -11.02 18.26
CA THR A 101 -16.16 -9.83 18.88
C THR A 101 -15.48 -8.51 18.49
N ALA A 102 -14.35 -8.52 17.80
CA ALA A 102 -13.63 -7.31 17.36
C ALA A 102 -14.23 -6.62 16.11
N LEU A 103 -15.56 -6.71 15.93
CA LEU A 103 -16.26 -5.94 14.92
C LEU A 103 -16.51 -4.48 15.36
N ASP A 104 -16.24 -4.15 16.63
CA ASP A 104 -16.49 -2.82 17.21
C ASP A 104 -15.24 -2.13 17.81
N ASP A 105 -14.11 -2.85 17.93
CA ASP A 105 -12.85 -2.24 18.37
C ASP A 105 -12.06 -1.76 17.14
N ALA A 106 -12.16 -0.47 16.86
CA ALA A 106 -11.15 0.22 16.07
C ALA A 106 -9.77 -0.05 16.70
N PRO A 107 -8.72 -0.32 15.90
CA PRO A 107 -7.39 -0.55 16.46
C PRO A 107 -6.95 0.67 17.29
N GLU A 108 -6.58 0.41 18.56
CA GLU A 108 -5.95 1.41 19.42
C GLU A 108 -4.69 1.95 18.73
N VAL A 109 -4.75 3.22 18.37
CA VAL A 109 -3.66 3.94 17.71
C VAL A 109 -2.50 4.05 18.70
N ALA A 110 -1.38 3.38 18.41
CA ALA A 110 -0.15 3.55 19.16
C ALA A 110 0.36 4.98 18.98
N ASP A 111 0.28 5.75 20.06
CA ASP A 111 0.61 7.17 20.10
C ASP A 111 2.13 7.37 20.22
N ALA A 112 2.69 8.28 19.42
CA ALA A 112 4.09 8.67 19.48
C ALA A 112 4.24 10.17 19.21
N ALA A 113 4.54 10.94 20.26
CA ALA A 113 4.93 12.35 20.24
C ALA A 113 6.47 12.50 20.41
N PRO A 114 7.16 13.64 20.09
CA PRO A 114 6.64 15.03 19.97
C PRO A 114 7.19 15.95 18.82
N GLY A 115 6.45 17.05 18.50
CA GLY A 115 6.94 18.44 18.30
C GLY A 115 7.20 19.06 16.89
N VAL A 116 6.41 20.11 16.53
CA VAL A 116 6.65 21.38 15.75
C VAL A 116 5.41 21.70 14.87
N GLU A 117 4.75 22.83 15.12
CA GLU A 117 3.34 23.15 14.78
C GLU A 117 2.86 22.87 13.34
N ALA A 118 3.68 23.09 12.31
CA ALA A 118 3.30 22.76 10.93
C ALA A 118 3.45 21.26 10.59
N ALA A 119 4.45 20.60 11.18
CA ALA A 119 4.63 19.15 11.08
C ALA A 119 3.59 18.40 11.92
N LEU A 120 3.06 19.03 12.98
CA LEU A 120 1.94 18.53 13.77
C LEU A 120 0.66 18.46 12.93
N ILE A 121 0.28 19.55 12.25
CA ILE A 121 -0.93 19.60 11.40
C ILE A 121 -0.84 18.61 10.23
N GLU A 122 0.31 18.50 9.56
CA GLU A 122 0.49 17.52 8.48
C GLU A 122 0.50 16.08 9.02
N GLY A 123 1.07 15.86 10.21
CA GLY A 123 1.01 14.60 10.93
C GLY A 123 -0.42 14.22 11.32
N ASP A 124 -1.21 15.18 11.80
CA ASP A 124 -2.63 15.01 12.13
C ASP A 124 -3.46 14.65 10.91
N ARG A 125 -3.21 15.31 9.77
CA ARG A 125 -3.86 15.00 8.49
C ARG A 125 -3.53 13.60 7.99
N MET A 126 -2.26 13.19 8.08
CA MET A 126 -1.86 11.84 7.67
C MET A 126 -2.48 10.78 8.59
N ARG A 127 -2.49 11.02 9.92
CA ARG A 127 -3.15 10.14 10.89
C ARG A 127 -4.64 10.01 10.62
N ALA A 128 -5.33 11.11 10.34
CA ALA A 128 -6.75 11.12 10.00
C ALA A 128 -7.02 10.35 8.70
N LEU A 129 -6.18 10.54 7.67
CA LEU A 129 -6.28 9.78 6.42
C LEU A 129 -6.09 8.28 6.67
N ASP A 130 -5.07 7.89 7.42
CA ASP A 130 -4.77 6.48 7.71
C ASP A 130 -5.89 5.83 8.53
N ALA A 131 -6.42 6.53 9.53
CA ALA A 131 -7.58 6.08 10.32
C ALA A 131 -8.84 5.94 9.46
N ALA A 132 -9.13 6.93 8.61
CA ALA A 132 -10.28 6.91 7.72
C ALA A 132 -10.16 5.80 6.66
N LEU A 133 -8.96 5.57 6.12
CA LEU A 133 -8.69 4.42 5.25
C LEU A 133 -8.94 3.11 5.99
N ALA A 134 -8.43 2.96 7.21
CA ALA A 134 -8.59 1.75 8.01
C ALA A 134 -10.05 1.39 8.31
N ALA A 135 -10.94 2.38 8.40
CA ALA A 135 -12.38 2.19 8.59
C ALA A 135 -13.13 1.75 7.31
N LEU A 136 -12.49 1.79 6.13
CA LEU A 136 -13.12 1.33 4.89
C LEU A 136 -13.17 -0.20 4.79
N PRO A 137 -14.20 -0.76 4.15
CA PRO A 137 -14.20 -2.18 3.76
C PRO A 137 -12.95 -2.55 2.95
N ASP A 138 -12.34 -3.70 3.24
CA ASP A 138 -11.02 -4.10 2.69
C ASP A 138 -10.88 -3.86 1.18
N ARG A 139 -11.84 -4.29 0.37
CA ARG A 139 -11.76 -4.14 -1.10
C ARG A 139 -11.93 -2.69 -1.56
N GLN A 140 -12.69 -1.87 -0.84
CA GLN A 140 -12.82 -0.44 -1.15
C GLN A 140 -11.53 0.29 -0.80
N ARG A 141 -10.94 -0.01 0.37
CA ARG A 141 -9.64 0.50 0.79
C ARG A 141 -8.55 0.18 -0.24
N GLN A 142 -8.46 -1.08 -0.68
CA GLN A 142 -7.51 -1.52 -1.71
C GLN A 142 -7.64 -0.69 -3.00
N ALA A 143 -8.87 -0.58 -3.53
CA ALA A 143 -9.13 0.17 -4.75
C ALA A 143 -8.76 1.66 -4.61
N VAL A 144 -9.09 2.28 -3.47
CA VAL A 144 -8.75 3.68 -3.19
C VAL A 144 -7.24 3.89 -3.09
N VAL A 145 -6.53 3.06 -2.33
CA VAL A 145 -5.06 3.13 -2.19
C VAL A 145 -4.39 3.00 -3.56
N LEU A 146 -4.77 1.98 -4.34
CA LEU A 146 -4.17 1.77 -5.66
C LEU A 146 -4.45 2.92 -6.63
N ARG A 147 -5.68 3.45 -6.65
CA ARG A 147 -6.06 4.51 -7.60
C ARG A 147 -5.49 5.87 -7.22
N HIS A 148 -5.58 6.24 -5.95
CA HIS A 148 -5.36 7.62 -5.51
C HIS A 148 -4.00 7.84 -4.85
N LEU A 149 -3.36 6.79 -4.32
CA LEU A 149 -2.05 6.90 -3.68
C LEU A 149 -0.94 6.28 -4.52
N GLU A 150 -1.21 5.15 -5.17
CA GLU A 150 -0.25 4.50 -6.07
C GLU A 150 -0.41 4.93 -7.54
N GLY A 151 -1.52 5.57 -7.89
CA GLY A 151 -1.74 6.17 -9.22
C GLY A 151 -2.02 5.17 -10.36
N LEU A 152 -2.44 3.93 -10.04
CA LEU A 152 -2.73 2.91 -11.05
C LEU A 152 -4.02 3.24 -11.82
N SER A 153 -4.05 2.83 -13.09
CA SER A 153 -5.25 2.85 -13.93
C SER A 153 -6.26 1.76 -13.54
N ASN A 154 -7.54 1.93 -13.87
CA ASN A 154 -8.56 0.91 -13.54
C ASN A 154 -8.23 -0.49 -14.10
N PRO A 155 -7.71 -0.64 -15.34
CA PRO A 155 -7.26 -1.95 -15.84
C PRO A 155 -6.14 -2.57 -14.99
N GLU A 156 -5.12 -1.80 -14.62
CA GLU A 156 -4.03 -2.31 -13.76
C GLU A 156 -4.55 -2.71 -12.38
N ILE A 157 -5.47 -1.93 -11.80
CA ILE A 157 -6.11 -2.27 -10.52
C ILE A 157 -6.92 -3.56 -10.64
N ALA A 158 -7.63 -3.75 -11.76
CA ALA A 158 -8.41 -4.95 -12.03
C ALA A 158 -7.50 -6.20 -12.07
N GLU A 159 -6.32 -6.09 -12.66
CA GLU A 159 -5.28 -7.13 -12.64
C GLU A 159 -4.76 -7.40 -11.22
N VAL A 160 -4.43 -6.36 -10.44
CA VAL A 160 -3.97 -6.51 -9.06
C VAL A 160 -5.01 -7.21 -8.20
N MET A 161 -6.26 -6.74 -8.28
CA MET A 161 -7.37 -7.17 -7.42
C MET A 161 -8.11 -8.42 -7.93
N GLN A 162 -7.77 -8.90 -9.12
CA GLN A 162 -8.37 -10.05 -9.79
C GLN A 162 -9.91 -9.94 -9.88
N VAL A 163 -10.38 -8.80 -10.41
CA VAL A 163 -11.80 -8.48 -10.63
C VAL A 163 -11.99 -7.77 -11.97
N GLY A 164 -13.23 -7.58 -12.42
CA GLY A 164 -13.52 -6.79 -13.63
C GLY A 164 -13.30 -5.28 -13.42
N VAL A 165 -13.01 -4.55 -14.51
CA VAL A 165 -12.82 -3.08 -14.50
C VAL A 165 -14.04 -2.35 -13.94
N GLU A 166 -15.26 -2.79 -14.29
CA GLU A 166 -16.51 -2.23 -13.75
C GLU A 166 -16.59 -2.38 -12.21
N ALA A 167 -16.08 -3.49 -11.67
CA ALA A 167 -16.03 -3.71 -10.23
C ALA A 167 -15.03 -2.75 -9.58
N VAL A 168 -13.88 -2.49 -10.20
CA VAL A 168 -12.90 -1.50 -9.73
C VAL A 168 -13.53 -0.11 -9.69
N GLU A 169 -14.25 0.30 -10.72
CA GLU A 169 -14.94 1.60 -10.76
C GLU A 169 -15.95 1.73 -9.62
N SER A 170 -16.77 0.70 -9.43
CA SER A 170 -17.73 0.64 -8.33
C SER A 170 -17.06 0.68 -6.95
N LEU A 171 -15.96 -0.05 -6.75
CA LEU A 171 -15.21 -0.08 -5.50
C LEU A 171 -14.54 1.25 -5.21
N THR A 172 -13.92 1.87 -6.22
CA THR A 172 -13.25 3.16 -6.11
C THR A 172 -14.26 4.27 -5.81
N ALA A 173 -15.38 4.31 -6.54
CA ALA A 173 -16.42 5.31 -6.34
C ALA A 173 -17.06 5.21 -4.94
N ARG A 174 -17.33 3.99 -4.46
CA ARG A 174 -17.86 3.78 -3.10
C ARG A 174 -16.82 4.11 -2.03
N GLY A 175 -15.58 3.65 -2.20
CA GLY A 175 -14.48 3.92 -1.27
C GLY A 175 -14.20 5.40 -1.16
N LYS A 176 -14.14 6.14 -2.27
CA LYS A 176 -13.96 7.61 -2.27
C LYS A 176 -15.10 8.32 -1.54
N ARG A 177 -16.36 7.92 -1.75
CA ARG A 177 -17.51 8.50 -1.06
C ARG A 177 -17.48 8.24 0.45
N ALA A 178 -17.18 7.01 0.85
CA ALA A 178 -17.05 6.65 2.26
C ALA A 178 -15.88 7.39 2.92
N LEU A 179 -14.73 7.49 2.24
CA LEU A 179 -13.56 8.22 2.73
C LEU A 179 -13.86 9.70 2.90
N ALA A 180 -14.55 10.32 1.94
CA ALA A 180 -14.95 11.73 2.03
C ALA A 180 -15.90 11.97 3.22
N ALA A 181 -16.84 11.05 3.47
CA ALA A 181 -17.75 11.15 4.60
C ALA A 181 -17.00 11.06 5.94
N LEU A 182 -16.08 10.10 6.09
CA LEU A 182 -15.25 9.94 7.29
C LEU A 182 -14.40 11.18 7.57
N LEU A 183 -13.76 11.73 6.53
CA LEU A 183 -12.90 12.92 6.67
C LEU A 183 -13.68 14.22 6.84
N SER A 184 -14.90 14.32 6.30
CA SER A 184 -15.73 15.53 6.47
C SER A 184 -16.10 15.80 7.93
N GLY A 185 -16.24 14.76 8.76
CA GLY A 185 -16.49 14.91 10.20
C GLY A 185 -15.28 15.49 10.95
N GLN A 186 -14.09 15.45 10.35
CA GLN A 186 -12.83 15.90 10.94
C GLN A 186 -12.31 17.19 10.29
N ARG A 187 -13.07 17.81 9.37
CA ARG A 187 -12.62 18.99 8.60
C ARG A 187 -12.18 20.17 9.47
N ALA A 188 -12.92 20.44 10.54
CA ALA A 188 -12.61 21.51 11.48
C ALA A 188 -11.33 21.23 12.30
N GLU A 189 -11.12 19.97 12.69
CA GLU A 189 -9.93 19.52 13.43
C GLU A 189 -8.68 19.48 12.53
N LEU A 190 -8.85 19.26 11.22
CA LEU A 190 -7.77 19.19 10.22
C LEU A 190 -7.38 20.55 9.60
N GLY A 191 -7.97 21.64 10.10
CA GLY A 191 -7.66 23.00 9.69
C GLY A 191 -8.09 23.34 8.26
N TYR A 192 -9.15 22.72 7.75
CA TYR A 192 -9.79 23.15 6.50
C TYR A 192 -10.87 24.19 6.85
N GLU A 193 -10.56 25.48 6.70
CA GLU A 193 -11.56 26.54 6.82
C GLU A 193 -12.61 26.42 5.69
N GLU A 194 -13.89 26.56 6.04
CA GLU A 194 -14.98 26.65 5.07
C GLU A 194 -14.83 27.93 4.26
N GLY A 195 -14.35 27.80 3.03
CA GLY A 195 -14.39 28.85 2.00
C GLY A 195 -15.67 28.77 1.18
#